data_AF-A0A924U0S3-F1
#
_entry.id   AF-A0A924U0S3-F1
#
_cell.length_a   1.000
_cell.length_b   1.000
_cell.length_c   1.000
_cell.angle_alpha   90.00
_cell.angle_beta   90.00
_cell.angle_gamma   90.00
#
_symmetry.space_group_name_H-M   'P 1'
#
loop_
_entity.id
_entity.type
_entity.pdbx_description
1 polymer ?
#
loop_
_entity_poly.entity_id
_entity_poly.type
_entity_poly.pdbx_seq_one_letter_code
_entity_poly.pdbx_strand_id
1 'polypeptide(L)'
;MAIRIHYLAFVGAVFLVGPPTGFAAQATQTPSAAGAPAPSDVNTNRYLRAAAEPFENLTEISFSAAWPKIDRAIGQAEAAATGVRGALTGEAAGQLNARIAAIKSARHKRDRAELALSSIETYRVLVSAVTDNAKVPTEVSLLDYAGFRYDANLKATATGWDDMARAASFARATWKAVAPRVKTSPVATRFEKALTDMENAAVQRSKSLAASSVKAELELVDQLENFFSRH
;
A
#
# COMPACT_ATOMS: atom_id res chain seq x y z
N MET A 1 20.12 -0.59 -3.97
CA MET A 1 20.59 0.80 -4.19
C MET A 1 19.32 1.62 -4.34
N ALA A 2 18.89 2.27 -3.26
CA ALA A 2 17.57 2.89 -3.15
C ALA A 2 17.64 4.35 -3.60
N ILE A 3 16.74 4.77 -4.49
CA ILE A 3 16.47 6.19 -4.76
C ILE A 3 15.01 6.42 -4.38
N ARG A 4 14.77 6.81 -3.13
CA ARG A 4 13.45 7.22 -2.61
C ARG A 4 13.34 8.75 -2.67
N ILE A 5 12.35 9.26 -3.39
CA ILE A 5 12.00 10.69 -3.45
C ILE A 5 11.36 11.07 -2.11
N HIS A 6 12.03 11.93 -1.33
CA HIS A 6 11.52 12.43 -0.05
C HIS A 6 10.54 13.58 -0.29
N TYR A 7 9.27 13.45 0.10
CA TYR A 7 8.37 14.59 0.27
C TYR A 7 8.28 14.98 1.75
N LEU A 8 8.76 16.18 2.09
CA LEU A 8 8.57 16.80 3.40
C LEU A 8 7.07 17.11 3.64
N ALA A 9 6.55 16.72 4.81
CA ALA A 9 5.22 17.13 5.29
C ALA A 9 5.33 18.14 6.44
N PHE A 10 4.58 19.24 6.30
CA PHE A 10 4.44 20.33 7.27
C PHE A 10 3.24 20.04 8.20
N VAL A 11 3.39 20.29 9.50
CA VAL A 11 2.34 20.10 10.52
C VAL A 11 1.58 21.41 10.73
N GLY A 12 0.25 21.39 10.59
CA GLY A 12 -0.64 22.53 10.83
C GLY A 12 -1.76 22.19 11.81
N ALA A 13 -2.09 23.15 12.68
CA ALA A 13 -2.69 23.01 14.00
C ALA A 13 -4.24 22.83 14.05
N VAL A 14 -4.69 22.31 15.19
CA VAL A 14 -6.08 22.05 15.62
C VAL A 14 -6.76 23.33 16.13
N PHE A 15 -8.04 23.53 15.79
CA PHE A 15 -8.94 24.45 16.50
C PHE A 15 -10.11 23.68 17.12
N LEU A 16 -10.33 23.95 18.42
CA LEU A 16 -11.44 23.50 19.27
C LEU A 16 -12.55 24.56 19.26
N VAL A 17 -13.82 24.16 19.08
CA VAL A 17 -14.98 24.91 19.60
C VAL A 17 -16.06 23.90 20.04
N GLY A 18 -16.58 24.10 21.26
CA GLY A 18 -17.61 23.29 21.92
C GLY A 18 -19.05 23.59 21.51
N PRO A 19 -20.05 23.00 22.22
CA PRO A 19 -21.40 22.77 21.70
C PRO A 19 -22.43 23.83 22.16
N PRO A 20 -23.65 23.75 21.60
CA PRO A 20 -24.81 23.85 22.48
C PRO A 20 -25.90 22.78 22.23
N THR A 21 -26.64 22.55 23.30
CA THR A 21 -27.77 21.64 23.52
C THR A 21 -29.07 22.06 22.83
N GLY A 22 -29.69 21.09 22.14
CA GLY A 22 -31.12 20.69 22.14
C GLY A 22 -32.26 21.71 21.98
N PHE A 23 -33.13 21.49 20.98
CA PHE A 23 -34.60 21.49 21.08
C PHE A 23 -35.21 20.69 19.90
N ALA A 24 -36.37 20.07 20.14
CA ALA A 24 -37.02 19.09 19.26
C ALA A 24 -38.08 19.69 18.32
N ALA A 25 -38.31 18.93 17.24
CA ALA A 25 -39.51 18.80 16.41
C ALA A 25 -39.87 19.93 15.40
N GLN A 26 -39.74 19.62 14.11
CA GLN A 26 -40.86 19.57 13.15
C GLN A 26 -40.41 18.94 11.82
N ALA A 27 -41.15 17.94 11.36
CA ALA A 27 -40.96 17.30 10.06
C ALA A 27 -41.33 18.27 8.94
N THR A 28 -40.31 18.76 8.23
CA THR A 28 -40.45 19.41 6.92
C THR A 28 -39.61 18.62 5.94
N GLN A 29 -40.23 18.16 4.86
CA GLN A 29 -39.57 17.47 3.76
C GLN A 29 -38.63 18.46 3.06
N THR A 30 -37.33 18.34 3.33
CA THR A 30 -36.28 19.06 2.61
C THR A 30 -36.06 18.38 1.26
N PRO A 31 -35.98 19.14 0.14
CA PRO A 31 -35.55 18.57 -1.12
C PRO A 31 -34.15 17.97 -0.95
N SER A 32 -34.00 16.74 -1.44
CA SER A 32 -32.74 16.00 -1.46
C SER A 32 -31.64 16.87 -2.05
N ALA A 33 -30.81 17.45 -1.19
CA ALA A 33 -29.58 18.07 -1.58
C ALA A 33 -28.69 16.95 -2.12
N ALA A 34 -28.59 16.89 -3.45
CA ALA A 34 -27.56 16.16 -4.15
C ALA A 34 -26.25 16.36 -3.41
N GLY A 35 -25.64 15.24 -2.99
CA GLY A 35 -24.45 15.23 -2.15
C GLY A 35 -23.44 16.24 -2.66
N ALA A 36 -23.05 17.16 -1.77
CA ALA A 36 -21.98 18.09 -2.06
C ALA A 36 -20.80 17.30 -2.64
N PRO A 37 -20.21 17.71 -3.77
CA PRO A 37 -19.01 17.06 -4.28
C PRO A 37 -17.95 17.10 -3.17
N ALA A 38 -17.40 15.92 -2.86
CA ALA A 38 -16.34 15.79 -1.87
C ALA A 38 -15.22 16.81 -2.20
N PRO A 39 -14.65 17.49 -1.18
CA PRO A 39 -13.57 18.44 -1.39
C PRO A 39 -12.45 17.81 -2.22
N SER A 40 -11.99 18.55 -3.22
CA SER A 40 -11.15 18.12 -4.34
C SER A 40 -9.99 17.17 -4.00
N ASP A 41 -10.24 15.91 -4.29
CA ASP A 41 -9.43 14.78 -4.77
C ASP A 41 -7.90 14.80 -4.61
N VAL A 42 -7.18 15.76 -5.21
CA VAL A 42 -5.72 15.65 -5.41
C VAL A 42 -4.91 15.74 -4.11
N ASN A 43 -5.28 16.66 -3.21
CA ASN A 43 -4.57 16.82 -1.94
C ASN A 43 -4.77 15.59 -1.03
N THR A 44 -6.00 15.10 -0.95
CA THR A 44 -6.33 13.87 -0.21
C THR A 44 -5.55 12.68 -0.74
N ASN A 45 -5.49 12.51 -2.06
CA ASN A 45 -4.75 11.42 -2.69
C ASN A 45 -3.25 11.51 -2.45
N ARG A 46 -2.67 12.72 -2.49
CA ARG A 46 -1.28 12.94 -2.10
C ARG A 46 -1.03 12.55 -0.64
N TYR A 47 -1.92 12.93 0.27
CA TYR A 47 -1.79 12.57 1.69
C TYR A 47 -1.91 11.06 1.91
N LEU A 48 -2.85 10.38 1.25
CA LEU A 48 -3.03 8.93 1.32
C LEU A 48 -1.78 8.19 0.82
N ARG A 49 -1.20 8.61 -0.32
CA ARG A 49 0.05 8.03 -0.84
C ARG A 49 1.22 8.25 0.13
N ALA A 50 1.41 9.49 0.59
CA ALA A 50 2.46 9.80 1.55
C ALA A 50 2.30 9.01 2.86
N ALA A 51 1.07 8.77 3.30
CA ALA A 51 0.80 7.96 4.48
C ALA A 51 1.02 6.45 4.28
N ALA A 52 1.08 5.97 3.03
CA ALA A 52 1.39 4.59 2.71
C ALA A 52 2.91 4.30 2.79
N GLU A 53 3.77 5.27 2.46
CA GLU A 53 5.23 5.08 2.40
C GLU A 53 5.85 4.51 3.70
N PRO A 54 5.44 4.92 4.92
CA PRO A 54 5.97 4.32 6.15
C PRO A 54 5.67 2.82 6.28
N PHE A 55 4.54 2.35 5.75
CA PHE A 55 4.15 0.94 5.78
C PHE A 55 4.94 0.11 4.77
N GLU A 56 5.25 0.66 3.61
CA GLU A 56 6.16 0.05 2.65
C GLU A 56 7.57 -0.09 3.26
N ASN A 57 8.11 0.99 3.83
CA ASN A 57 9.41 0.97 4.52
C ASN A 57 9.42 -0.03 5.68
N LEU A 58 8.36 -0.10 6.49
CA LEU A 58 8.25 -1.09 7.57
C LEU A 58 8.27 -2.53 7.01
N THR A 59 7.64 -2.76 5.85
CA THR A 59 7.68 -4.05 5.15
C THR A 59 9.10 -4.41 4.73
N GLU A 60 9.83 -3.51 4.08
CA GLU A 60 11.20 -3.73 3.61
C GLU A 60 12.16 -4.12 4.74
N ILE A 61 12.07 -3.42 5.88
CA ILE A 61 13.01 -3.62 6.99
C ILE A 61 12.62 -4.76 7.93
N SER A 62 11.39 -5.27 7.82
CA SER A 62 10.78 -6.23 8.75
C SER A 62 11.63 -7.49 8.98
N PHE A 63 12.40 -7.95 7.98
CA PHE A 63 13.20 -9.16 8.06
C PHE A 63 14.66 -8.95 8.52
N SER A 64 15.19 -7.74 8.37
CA SER A 64 16.64 -7.47 8.50
C SER A 64 16.99 -6.47 9.61
N ALA A 65 16.10 -5.54 9.93
CA ALA A 65 16.39 -4.51 10.91
C ALA A 65 16.33 -5.04 12.36
N ALA A 66 17.10 -4.40 13.24
CA ALA A 66 16.98 -4.60 14.68
C ALA A 66 15.64 -4.04 15.20
N TRP A 67 15.09 -4.66 16.25
CA TRP A 67 13.78 -4.28 16.82
C TRP A 67 13.64 -2.78 17.17
N PRO A 68 14.64 -2.07 17.72
CA PRO A 68 14.52 -0.64 17.97
C PRO A 68 14.29 0.20 16.70
N LYS A 69 14.83 -0.22 15.55
CA LYS A 69 14.57 0.44 14.26
C LYS A 69 13.14 0.14 13.77
N ILE A 70 12.69 -1.10 13.95
CA ILE A 70 11.31 -1.51 13.65
C ILE A 70 10.31 -0.72 14.53
N ASP A 71 10.58 -0.56 15.83
CA ASP A 71 9.71 0.18 16.74
C ASP A 71 9.54 1.64 16.32
N ARG A 72 10.62 2.29 15.87
CA ARG A 72 10.53 3.63 15.30
C ARG A 72 9.69 3.68 14.02
N ALA A 73 9.88 2.71 13.12
CA ALA A 73 9.12 2.63 11.88
C ALA A 73 7.62 2.36 12.13
N ILE A 74 7.28 1.52 13.11
CA ILE A 74 5.89 1.30 13.56
C ILE A 74 5.29 2.62 14.05
N GLY A 75 6.00 3.38 14.91
CA GLY A 75 5.54 4.68 15.39
C GLY A 75 5.30 5.69 14.27
N GLN A 76 6.18 5.73 13.26
CA GLN A 76 6.00 6.58 12.06
C GLN A 76 4.76 6.17 11.25
N ALA A 77 4.56 4.86 11.05
CA ALA A 77 3.43 4.34 10.30
C ALA A 77 2.10 4.59 11.01
N GLU A 78 2.04 4.43 12.33
CA GLU A 78 0.85 4.75 13.14
C GLU A 78 0.50 6.24 13.11
N ALA A 79 1.50 7.11 13.20
CA ALA A 79 1.29 8.56 13.09
C ALA A 79 0.72 8.93 11.70
N ALA A 80 1.29 8.36 10.64
CA ALA A 80 0.81 8.57 9.27
C ALA A 80 -0.64 8.11 9.07
N ALA A 81 -0.97 6.90 9.53
CA ALA A 81 -2.32 6.36 9.46
C ALA A 81 -3.34 7.20 10.25
N THR A 82 -2.95 7.72 11.41
CA THR A 82 -3.80 8.60 12.22
C THR A 82 -4.13 9.89 11.46
N GLY A 83 -3.13 10.47 10.78
CA GLY A 83 -3.28 11.70 10.02
C GLY A 83 -4.24 11.61 8.82
N VAL A 84 -4.39 10.43 8.21
CA VAL A 84 -5.24 10.23 7.03
C VAL A 84 -6.55 9.50 7.32
N ARG A 85 -6.80 9.08 8.56
CA ARG A 85 -7.99 8.30 8.93
C ARG A 85 -9.30 8.97 8.51
N GLY A 86 -9.40 10.29 8.66
CA GLY A 86 -10.60 11.06 8.32
C GLY A 86 -10.88 11.16 6.82
N ALA A 87 -9.90 10.82 5.97
CA ALA A 87 -10.05 10.82 4.52
C ALA A 87 -10.57 9.48 3.97
N LEU A 88 -10.64 8.44 4.80
CA LEU A 88 -11.06 7.11 4.38
C LEU A 88 -12.56 6.91 4.54
N THR A 89 -13.14 6.05 3.70
CA THR A 89 -14.49 5.54 3.92
C THR A 89 -14.56 4.75 5.23
N GLY A 90 -15.77 4.58 5.79
CA GLY A 90 -15.94 3.81 7.04
C GLY A 90 -15.35 2.40 6.97
N GLU A 91 -15.50 1.73 5.81
CA GLU A 91 -14.92 0.41 5.57
C GLU A 91 -13.38 0.46 5.54
N ALA A 92 -12.79 1.35 4.74
CA ALA A 92 -11.33 1.47 4.63
C ALA A 92 -10.70 1.90 5.97
N ALA A 93 -11.35 2.78 6.73
CA ALA A 93 -10.92 3.16 8.07
C ALA A 93 -11.01 2.00 9.08
N GLY A 94 -11.98 1.11 8.91
CA GLY A 94 -12.10 -0.13 9.68
C GLY A 94 -10.98 -1.12 9.35
N GLN A 95 -10.70 -1.33 8.06
CA GLN A 95 -9.59 -2.16 7.61
C GLN A 95 -8.24 -1.62 8.10
N LEU A 96 -8.00 -0.31 7.97
CA LEU A 96 -6.80 0.36 8.48
C LEU A 96 -6.58 0.07 9.97
N ASN A 97 -7.62 0.22 10.81
CA ASN A 97 -7.51 -0.08 12.24
C ASN A 97 -7.17 -1.54 12.53
N ALA A 98 -7.83 -2.47 11.84
CA ALA A 98 -7.57 -3.89 12.02
C ALA A 98 -6.13 -4.24 11.66
N ARG A 99 -5.57 -3.63 10.60
CA ARG A 99 -4.17 -3.86 10.21
C ARG A 99 -3.16 -3.24 11.17
N ILE A 100 -3.42 -2.05 11.71
CA ILE A 100 -2.58 -1.46 12.76
C ILE A 100 -2.57 -2.36 14.02
N ALA A 101 -3.73 -2.90 14.41
CA ALA A 101 -3.80 -3.84 15.52
C ALA A 101 -3.00 -5.14 15.24
N ALA A 102 -3.03 -5.63 13.99
CA ALA A 102 -2.24 -6.79 13.57
C ALA A 102 -0.72 -6.50 13.61
N ILE A 103 -0.27 -5.32 13.17
CA ILE A 103 1.13 -4.87 13.30
C ILE A 103 1.59 -4.90 14.76
N LYS A 104 0.78 -4.37 15.68
CA LYS A 104 1.07 -4.39 17.13
C LYS A 104 1.19 -5.81 17.68
N SER A 105 0.26 -6.68 17.29
CA SER A 105 0.25 -8.09 17.68
C SER A 105 1.49 -8.84 17.15
N ALA A 106 1.83 -8.66 15.87
CA ALA A 106 3.01 -9.23 15.26
C ALA A 106 4.29 -8.77 15.95
N ARG A 107 4.39 -7.47 16.25
CA ARG A 107 5.53 -6.91 16.98
C ARG A 107 5.66 -7.49 18.39
N HIS A 108 4.56 -7.65 19.12
CA HIS A 108 4.57 -8.29 20.43
C HIS A 108 5.09 -9.74 20.35
N LYS A 109 4.62 -10.50 19.37
CA LYS A 109 5.08 -11.87 19.09
C LYS A 109 6.49 -11.96 18.50
N ARG A 110 7.08 -10.82 18.12
CA ARG A 110 8.33 -10.73 17.33
C ARG A 110 8.25 -11.53 16.02
N ASP A 111 7.06 -11.60 15.45
CA ASP A 111 6.80 -12.27 14.18
C ASP A 111 7.10 -11.31 13.03
N ARG A 112 8.24 -11.53 12.36
CA ARG A 112 8.70 -10.67 11.26
C ARG A 112 7.82 -10.83 10.01
N ALA A 113 7.32 -12.04 9.74
CA ALA A 113 6.52 -12.30 8.56
C ALA A 113 5.13 -11.67 8.71
N GLU A 114 4.47 -11.87 9.84
CA GLU A 114 3.17 -11.26 10.10
C GLU A 114 3.27 -9.73 10.18
N LEU A 115 4.40 -9.19 10.68
CA LEU A 115 4.67 -7.76 10.69
C LEU A 115 4.75 -7.22 9.25
N ALA A 116 5.52 -7.88 8.37
CA ALA A 116 5.64 -7.50 6.96
C ALA A 116 4.28 -7.56 6.25
N LEU A 117 3.55 -8.66 6.42
CA LEU A 117 2.25 -8.89 5.79
C LEU A 117 1.20 -7.90 6.26
N SER A 118 1.13 -7.61 7.57
CA SER A 118 0.20 -6.62 8.10
C SER A 118 0.55 -5.20 7.64
N SER A 119 1.84 -4.90 7.51
CA SER A 119 2.31 -3.61 7.02
C SER A 119 1.96 -3.41 5.54
N ILE A 120 2.26 -4.37 4.67
CA ILE A 120 1.96 -4.25 3.24
C ILE A 120 0.46 -4.27 2.93
N GLU A 121 -0.35 -4.96 3.75
CA GLU A 121 -1.81 -4.83 3.67
C GLU A 121 -2.30 -3.45 4.07
N THR A 122 -1.64 -2.79 5.04
CA THR A 122 -1.99 -1.41 5.41
C THR A 122 -1.67 -0.44 4.27
N TYR A 123 -0.50 -0.61 3.63
CA TYR A 123 -0.13 0.10 2.41
C TYR A 123 -1.22 -0.07 1.33
N ARG A 124 -1.66 -1.30 1.06
CA ARG A 124 -2.71 -1.56 0.06
C ARG A 124 -4.00 -0.82 0.37
N VAL A 125 -4.45 -0.82 1.63
CA VAL A 125 -5.67 -0.11 2.04
C VAL A 125 -5.58 1.38 1.70
N LEU A 126 -4.44 2.01 1.99
CA LEU A 126 -4.24 3.44 1.73
C LEU A 126 -4.12 3.74 0.23
N VAL A 127 -3.36 2.94 -0.50
CA VAL A 127 -3.17 3.10 -1.96
C VAL A 127 -4.47 2.84 -2.72
N SER A 128 -5.25 1.83 -2.33
CA SER A 128 -6.56 1.54 -2.95
C SER A 128 -7.63 2.59 -2.66
N ALA A 129 -7.43 3.44 -1.65
CA ALA A 129 -8.35 4.56 -1.35
C ALA A 129 -8.09 5.80 -2.21
N VAL A 130 -7.03 5.80 -3.02
CA VAL A 130 -6.70 6.90 -3.93
C VAL A 130 -7.63 6.87 -5.15
N THR A 131 -8.29 7.99 -5.42
CA THR A 131 -9.31 8.12 -6.50
C THR A 131 -8.81 8.83 -7.77
N ASP A 132 -7.59 9.38 -7.76
CA ASP A 132 -7.05 10.22 -8.86
C ASP A 132 -6.25 9.44 -9.93
N ASN A 133 -6.32 9.96 -11.16
CA ASN A 133 -5.45 9.65 -12.29
C ASN A 133 -4.09 10.35 -12.15
N ALA A 134 -3.38 10.02 -11.06
CA ALA A 134 -2.03 10.50 -10.87
C ALA A 134 -1.12 10.11 -12.05
N LYS A 135 -0.06 10.92 -12.28
CA LYS A 135 0.91 10.68 -13.35
C LYS A 135 1.47 9.25 -13.29
N VAL A 136 1.85 8.82 -12.09
CA VAL A 136 2.13 7.41 -11.79
C VAL A 136 0.81 6.73 -11.41
N PRO A 137 0.36 5.71 -12.17
CA PRO A 137 -0.90 5.02 -11.89
C PRO A 137 -0.86 4.32 -10.54
N THR A 138 -2.00 4.28 -9.84
CA THR A 138 -2.17 3.51 -8.60
C THR A 138 -1.80 2.04 -8.77
N GLU A 139 -2.04 1.49 -9.96
CA GLU A 139 -1.70 0.12 -10.31
C GLU A 139 -0.20 -0.16 -10.24
N VAL A 140 0.68 0.84 -10.45
CA VAL A 140 2.13 0.64 -10.28
C VAL A 140 2.46 0.40 -8.81
N SER A 141 1.89 1.21 -7.90
CA SER A 141 1.99 1.00 -6.46
C SER A 141 1.38 -0.35 -6.02
N LEU A 142 0.31 -0.81 -6.69
CA LEU A 142 -0.29 -2.11 -6.40
C LEU A 142 0.55 -3.30 -6.92
N LEU A 143 1.38 -3.11 -7.95
CA LEU A 143 2.38 -4.11 -8.34
C LEU A 143 3.44 -4.25 -7.24
N ASP A 144 3.94 -3.14 -6.70
CA ASP A 144 4.87 -3.12 -5.57
C ASP A 144 4.32 -3.88 -4.35
N TYR A 145 3.05 -3.61 -3.99
CA TYR A 145 2.32 -4.36 -2.97
C TYR A 145 2.38 -5.88 -3.21
N ALA A 146 2.17 -6.30 -4.47
CA ALA A 146 2.13 -7.71 -4.82
C ALA A 146 3.50 -8.36 -4.69
N GLY A 147 4.56 -7.68 -5.15
CA GLY A 147 5.95 -8.09 -4.98
C GLY A 147 6.33 -8.24 -3.50
N PHE A 148 6.05 -7.22 -2.69
CA PHE A 148 6.34 -7.27 -1.25
C PHE A 148 5.53 -8.33 -0.51
N ARG A 149 4.24 -8.53 -0.83
CA ARG A 149 3.43 -9.62 -0.25
C ARG A 149 4.01 -10.98 -0.64
N TYR A 150 4.43 -11.16 -1.88
CA TYR A 150 5.06 -12.38 -2.36
C TYR A 150 6.37 -12.66 -1.61
N ASP A 151 7.24 -11.67 -1.49
CA ASP A 151 8.53 -11.76 -0.79
C ASP A 151 8.36 -12.03 0.71
N ALA A 152 7.39 -11.40 1.37
CA ALA A 152 7.08 -11.67 2.77
C ALA A 152 6.64 -13.12 3.02
N ASN A 153 5.81 -13.68 2.14
CA ASN A 153 5.41 -15.10 2.21
C ASN A 153 6.57 -16.05 1.89
N LEU A 154 7.47 -15.67 0.99
CA LEU A 154 8.68 -16.43 0.70
C LEU A 154 9.59 -16.52 1.93
N LYS A 155 9.77 -15.41 2.65
CA LYS A 155 10.66 -15.27 3.81
C LYS A 155 10.03 -15.76 5.13
N ALA A 156 8.75 -16.08 5.16
CA ALA A 156 8.09 -16.65 6.33
C ALA A 156 8.73 -18.00 6.73
N THR A 157 8.66 -18.34 8.03
CA THR A 157 9.22 -19.60 8.59
C THR A 157 8.72 -20.83 7.82
N ALA A 158 7.41 -20.89 7.61
CA ALA A 158 6.81 -21.77 6.62
C ALA A 158 6.45 -20.92 5.41
N THR A 159 7.05 -21.24 4.26
CA THR A 159 6.80 -20.49 3.02
C THR A 159 5.32 -20.61 2.62
N GLY A 160 4.66 -19.46 2.48
CA GLY A 160 3.23 -19.36 2.15
C GLY A 160 2.97 -19.51 0.65
N TRP A 161 3.22 -20.69 0.07
CA TRP A 161 3.13 -20.91 -1.38
C TRP A 161 1.78 -20.51 -2.00
N ASP A 162 0.67 -20.79 -1.32
CA ASP A 162 -0.66 -20.44 -1.82
C ASP A 162 -0.90 -18.93 -1.80
N ASP A 163 -0.38 -18.23 -0.79
CA ASP A 163 -0.40 -16.76 -0.74
C ASP A 163 0.52 -16.12 -1.79
N MET A 164 1.66 -16.74 -2.08
CA MET A 164 2.54 -16.33 -3.18
C MET A 164 1.84 -16.49 -4.53
N ALA A 165 1.13 -17.60 -4.75
CA ALA A 165 0.34 -17.79 -5.97
C ALA A 165 -0.77 -16.72 -6.10
N ARG A 166 -1.45 -16.40 -5.00
CA ARG A 166 -2.44 -15.30 -4.96
C ARG A 166 -1.80 -13.93 -5.26
N ALA A 167 -0.64 -13.65 -4.68
CA ALA A 167 0.07 -12.39 -4.93
C ALA A 167 0.51 -12.28 -6.40
N ALA A 168 1.05 -13.35 -6.99
CA ALA A 168 1.41 -13.38 -8.41
C ALA A 168 0.20 -13.20 -9.33
N SER A 169 -0.93 -13.84 -9.01
CA SER A 169 -2.19 -13.67 -9.75
C SER A 169 -2.73 -12.25 -9.65
N PHE A 170 -2.67 -11.65 -8.45
CA PHE A 170 -3.00 -10.23 -8.26
C PHE A 170 -2.11 -9.33 -9.09
N ALA A 171 -0.79 -9.54 -9.07
CA ALA A 171 0.17 -8.78 -9.87
C ALA A 171 -0.15 -8.88 -11.37
N ARG A 172 -0.46 -10.09 -11.87
CA ARG A 172 -0.88 -10.31 -13.26
C ARG A 172 -2.15 -9.55 -13.63
N ALA A 173 -3.15 -9.58 -12.76
CA ALA A 173 -4.39 -8.86 -12.98
C ALA A 173 -4.16 -7.34 -13.03
N THR A 174 -3.37 -6.81 -12.09
CA THR A 174 -2.98 -5.40 -12.02
C THR A 174 -2.16 -4.98 -13.23
N TRP A 175 -1.21 -5.82 -13.67
CA TRP A 175 -0.35 -5.54 -14.82
C TRP A 175 -1.15 -5.36 -16.12
N LYS A 176 -2.28 -6.05 -16.30
CA LYS A 176 -3.14 -5.87 -17.49
C LYS A 176 -3.63 -4.44 -17.67
N ALA A 177 -3.77 -3.66 -16.58
CA ALA A 177 -4.14 -2.25 -16.63
C ALA A 177 -2.94 -1.34 -16.97
N VAL A 178 -1.73 -1.73 -16.59
CA VAL A 178 -0.50 -0.94 -16.80
C VAL A 178 0.13 -1.21 -18.17
N ALA A 179 0.19 -2.47 -18.59
CA ALA A 179 0.92 -2.92 -19.77
C ALA A 179 0.60 -2.15 -21.07
N PRO A 180 -0.67 -1.79 -21.39
CA PRO A 180 -0.98 -1.03 -22.59
C PRO A 180 -0.31 0.33 -22.65
N ARG A 181 -0.05 0.96 -21.49
CA ARG A 181 0.54 2.31 -21.37
C ARG A 181 2.06 2.32 -21.51
N VAL A 182 2.70 1.14 -21.48
CA VAL A 182 4.16 0.97 -21.54
C VAL A 182 4.58 0.00 -22.65
N LYS A 183 3.67 -0.35 -23.58
CA LYS A 183 3.83 -1.45 -24.54
C LYS A 183 5.07 -1.35 -25.44
N THR A 184 5.53 -0.14 -25.73
CA THR A 184 6.74 0.11 -26.55
C THR A 184 8.03 0.11 -25.72
N SER A 185 7.93 0.09 -24.40
CA SER A 185 9.08 0.09 -23.48
C SER A 185 9.63 -1.33 -23.31
N PRO A 186 10.96 -1.53 -23.32
CA PRO A 186 11.59 -2.79 -22.92
C PRO A 186 11.24 -3.23 -21.49
N VAL A 187 10.71 -2.32 -20.65
CA VAL A 187 10.17 -2.67 -19.33
C VAL A 187 9.01 -3.64 -19.45
N ALA A 188 8.13 -3.51 -20.45
CA ALA A 188 6.93 -4.34 -20.57
C ALA A 188 7.25 -5.83 -20.72
N THR A 189 8.16 -6.20 -21.62
CA THR A 189 8.58 -7.59 -21.83
C THR A 189 9.28 -8.18 -20.61
N ARG A 190 10.11 -7.37 -19.92
CA ARG A 190 10.82 -7.81 -18.71
C ARG A 190 9.84 -8.03 -17.55
N PHE A 191 8.83 -7.17 -17.41
CA PHE A 191 7.78 -7.31 -16.40
C PHE A 191 6.94 -8.56 -16.64
N GLU A 192 6.53 -8.78 -17.90
CA GLU A 192 5.77 -9.99 -18.29
C GLU A 192 6.52 -11.28 -17.94
N LYS A 193 7.85 -11.29 -18.16
CA LYS A 193 8.72 -12.40 -17.79
C LYS A 193 8.79 -12.59 -16.27
N ALA A 194 9.03 -11.51 -15.51
CA ALA A 194 9.14 -11.57 -14.06
C ALA A 194 7.86 -12.16 -13.42
N LEU A 195 6.68 -11.72 -13.89
CA LEU A 195 5.39 -12.26 -13.43
C LEU A 195 5.23 -13.73 -13.76
N THR A 196 5.62 -14.15 -14.96
CA THR A 196 5.57 -15.57 -15.38
C THR A 196 6.49 -16.42 -14.50
N ASP A 197 7.68 -15.91 -14.19
CA ASP A 197 8.62 -16.60 -13.31
C ASP A 197 8.12 -16.66 -11.85
N MET A 198 7.43 -15.63 -11.35
CA MET A 198 6.79 -15.65 -10.02
C MET A 198 5.67 -16.70 -9.94
N GLU A 199 4.82 -16.78 -10.97
CA GLU A 199 3.75 -17.78 -11.07
C GLU A 199 4.35 -19.20 -11.10
N ASN A 200 5.33 -19.43 -11.99
CA ASN A 200 6.03 -20.70 -12.09
C ASN A 200 6.72 -21.09 -10.78
N ALA A 201 7.37 -20.14 -10.11
CA ALA A 201 8.03 -20.39 -8.83
C ALA A 201 7.05 -20.81 -7.73
N ALA A 202 5.86 -20.21 -7.68
CA ALA A 202 4.83 -20.57 -6.71
C ALA A 202 4.30 -22.00 -6.98
N VAL A 203 4.04 -22.35 -8.24
CA VAL A 203 3.57 -23.69 -8.65
C VAL A 203 4.64 -24.75 -8.36
N GLN A 204 5.88 -24.49 -8.76
CA GLN A 204 7.00 -25.43 -8.58
C GLN A 204 7.53 -25.44 -7.14
N ARG A 205 7.06 -24.51 -6.30
CA ARG A 205 7.57 -24.29 -4.93
C ARG A 205 9.09 -24.10 -4.90
N SER A 206 9.62 -23.39 -5.90
CA SER A 206 11.05 -23.15 -6.06
C SER A 206 11.46 -21.85 -5.36
N LYS A 207 12.10 -21.96 -4.18
CA LYS A 207 12.56 -20.79 -3.43
C LYS A 207 13.55 -19.93 -4.20
N SER A 208 14.45 -20.56 -4.96
CA SER A 208 15.44 -19.84 -5.76
C SER A 208 14.79 -19.04 -6.87
N LEU A 209 13.87 -19.67 -7.62
CA LEU A 209 13.17 -18.97 -8.69
C LEU A 209 12.31 -17.84 -8.11
N ALA A 210 11.57 -18.12 -7.02
CA ALA A 210 10.76 -17.14 -6.30
C ALA A 210 11.57 -15.92 -5.87
N ALA A 211 12.72 -16.14 -5.23
CA ALA A 211 13.59 -15.05 -4.78
C ALA A 211 14.12 -14.21 -5.95
N SER A 212 14.54 -14.86 -7.04
CA SER A 212 15.05 -14.14 -8.21
C SER A 212 13.97 -13.37 -8.96
N SER A 213 12.76 -13.95 -9.09
CA SER A 213 11.67 -13.36 -9.86
C SER A 213 10.99 -12.21 -9.14
N VAL A 214 10.75 -12.33 -7.82
CA VAL A 214 10.19 -11.21 -7.03
C VAL A 214 11.17 -10.05 -6.93
N LYS A 215 12.48 -10.32 -6.84
CA LYS A 215 13.50 -9.27 -6.88
C LYS A 215 13.46 -8.53 -8.22
N ALA A 216 13.39 -9.27 -9.32
CA ALA A 216 13.31 -8.67 -10.65
C ALA A 216 12.03 -7.85 -10.84
N GLU A 217 10.89 -8.32 -10.31
CA GLU A 217 9.62 -7.61 -10.35
C GLU A 217 9.69 -6.27 -9.59
N LEU A 218 10.15 -6.28 -8.34
CA LEU A 218 10.30 -5.05 -7.54
C LEU A 218 11.27 -4.04 -8.19
N GLU A 219 12.41 -4.50 -8.74
CA GLU A 219 13.33 -3.63 -9.49
C GLU A 219 12.72 -3.05 -10.79
N LEU A 220 11.73 -3.72 -11.36
CA LEU A 220 11.01 -3.24 -12.55
C LEU A 220 9.87 -2.28 -12.19
N VAL A 221 9.30 -2.38 -10.99
CA VAL A 221 8.34 -1.38 -10.47
C VAL A 221 9.02 -0.02 -10.38
N ASP A 222 10.22 0.07 -9.80
CA ASP A 222 11.03 1.31 -9.80
C ASP A 222 11.18 1.91 -11.22
N GLN A 223 11.38 1.05 -12.22
CA GLN A 223 11.52 1.48 -13.61
C GLN A 223 10.19 1.98 -14.20
N LEU A 224 9.05 1.37 -13.83
CA LEU A 224 7.72 1.85 -14.22
C LEU A 224 7.43 3.20 -13.59
N GLU A 225 7.70 3.38 -12.30
CA GLU A 225 7.53 4.66 -11.61
C GLU A 225 8.35 5.77 -12.27
N ASN A 226 9.61 5.47 -12.60
CA ASN A 226 10.47 6.39 -13.34
C ASN A 226 9.95 6.67 -14.76
N PHE A 227 9.46 5.66 -15.47
CA PHE A 227 8.88 5.82 -16.81
C PHE A 227 7.68 6.78 -16.75
N PHE A 228 6.71 6.49 -15.88
CA PHE A 228 5.50 7.32 -15.72
C PHE A 228 5.82 8.69 -15.15
N SER A 229 6.80 8.84 -14.26
CA SER A 229 7.17 10.17 -13.74
C SER A 229 7.74 11.10 -14.82
N ARG A 230 8.25 10.56 -15.94
CA ARG A 230 8.87 11.31 -17.02
C ARG A 230 7.96 11.56 -18.24
N HIS A 231 6.94 10.73 -18.46
CA HIS A 231 6.03 10.80 -19.60
C HIS A 231 4.61 11.19 -19.16
#